data_AF-A0A5Q4ZXN3-F1
#
_entry.id   AF-A0A5Q4ZXN3-F1
#
_cell.length_a   1.000
_cell.length_b   1.000
_cell.length_c   1.000
_cell.angle_alpha   90.00
_cell.angle_beta   90.00
_cell.angle_gamma   90.00
#
_symmetry.space_group_name_H-M   'P 1'
#
loop_
_entity.id
_entity.type
_entity.pdbx_description
1 polymer ?
#
loop_
_entity_poly.entity_id
_entity_poly.type
_entity_poly.pdbx_seq_one_letter_code
_entity_poly.pdbx_strand_id
1 'polypeptide(L)'
;MKKISYLLVVSLFLVGCQSTSLKVNSEADIESNSQIEKVSRDALFESENIELPSNYDVKAFNKMSIAAYVDHVRFEKDAKKTQIDNGIIAKLLENELARTKRYEVLTRNCDACDYEVAFQAENTVEEGSIQLGEQLNPEYVFETSIALGTVIKKMSDHNEIIFRSLVTTKVVDPTSGKIIHSFEPIRHNMPAKRFFAMEGKFLGGFDYRKQNELQEAYKEAAQKAIQVLVNRTMDYYPVGGRVTNFRNGRFAIDAGIDQGFATKQPVVLFLSDDGLDIPIASGEVTPKTNGGSGVMFIWKEDDLDADDVKKKLEAMGKDYLKRNKIYAVSVGTPEDWKL
;
A
#
# COMPACT_ATOMS: atom_id res chain seq x y z
N MET A 1 -73.66 33.39 -21.93
CA MET A 1 -74.35 32.26 -21.27
C MET A 1 -73.34 31.14 -21.09
N LYS A 2 -72.81 30.97 -19.88
CA LYS A 2 -73.02 29.80 -19.00
C LYS A 2 -72.86 28.45 -19.72
N LYS A 3 -71.77 27.73 -19.45
CA LYS A 3 -71.78 26.66 -18.43
C LYS A 3 -70.35 26.18 -18.13
N ILE A 4 -70.00 26.38 -16.87
CA ILE A 4 -68.95 25.70 -16.12
C ILE A 4 -69.41 24.26 -15.88
N SER A 5 -68.53 23.28 -16.06
CA SER A 5 -68.60 22.00 -15.34
C SER A 5 -67.19 21.46 -15.15
N TYR A 6 -66.77 21.49 -13.88
CA TYR A 6 -65.63 20.78 -13.32
C TYR A 6 -65.81 19.26 -13.54
N LEU A 7 -64.73 18.56 -13.89
CA LEU A 7 -64.55 17.20 -13.39
C LEU A 7 -63.08 16.98 -13.03
N LEU A 8 -62.94 16.60 -11.76
CA LEU A 8 -61.74 16.27 -11.02
C LEU A 8 -61.26 14.89 -11.46
N VAL A 9 -60.01 14.77 -11.93
CA VAL A 9 -59.32 13.48 -12.00
C VAL A 9 -57.95 13.64 -11.36
N VAL A 10 -57.85 12.98 -10.20
CA VAL A 10 -56.63 12.70 -9.45
C VAL A 10 -55.79 11.73 -10.27
N SER A 11 -54.55 12.08 -10.58
CA SER A 11 -53.58 11.09 -11.06
C SER A 11 -52.15 11.45 -10.68
N LEU A 12 -51.70 10.75 -9.63
CA LEU A 12 -50.36 10.30 -9.28
C LEU A 12 -49.17 11.28 -9.42
N PHE A 13 -48.66 11.64 -8.24
CA PHE A 13 -47.24 11.88 -7.99
C PHE A 13 -46.38 10.75 -8.57
N LEU A 14 -45.76 10.99 -9.72
CA LEU A 14 -44.53 10.30 -10.11
C LEU A 14 -43.37 11.06 -9.47
N VAL A 15 -43.05 10.69 -8.23
CA VAL A 15 -41.73 10.93 -7.64
C VAL A 15 -40.77 10.08 -8.46
N GLY A 16 -40.19 10.68 -9.49
CA GLY A 16 -39.06 10.10 -10.19
C GLY A 16 -37.88 10.05 -9.24
N CYS A 17 -37.65 8.88 -8.65
CA CYS A 17 -36.30 8.49 -8.24
C CYS A 17 -35.42 8.51 -9.49
N GLN A 18 -34.80 9.65 -9.78
CA GLN A 18 -33.59 9.67 -10.59
C GLN A 18 -32.52 8.98 -9.76
N SER A 19 -32.46 7.65 -9.87
CA SER A 19 -31.23 6.93 -9.65
C SER A 19 -30.24 7.44 -10.69
N THR A 20 -29.49 8.48 -10.36
CA THR A 20 -28.22 8.76 -11.03
C THR A 20 -27.33 7.56 -10.76
N SER A 21 -27.41 6.57 -11.64
CA SER A 21 -26.36 5.58 -11.78
C SER A 21 -25.11 6.36 -12.13
N LEU A 22 -24.20 6.49 -11.17
CA LEU A 22 -22.83 6.91 -11.41
C LEU A 22 -22.29 6.01 -12.54
N LYS A 23 -22.30 6.52 -13.77
CA LYS A 23 -21.56 5.92 -14.86
C LYS A 23 -20.10 6.17 -14.52
N VAL A 24 -19.47 5.18 -13.91
CA VAL A 24 -18.02 5.09 -13.76
C VAL A 24 -17.45 5.17 -15.17
N ASN A 25 -16.84 6.29 -15.53
CA ASN A 25 -16.11 6.45 -16.78
C ASN A 25 -14.82 5.61 -16.67
N SER A 26 -14.94 4.34 -17.05
CA SER A 26 -14.00 3.25 -16.75
C SER A 26 -12.65 3.30 -17.48
N GLU A 27 -12.23 4.43 -18.04
CA GLU A 27 -10.90 4.54 -18.65
C GLU A 27 -10.12 5.72 -18.05
N ALA A 28 -10.75 6.87 -17.78
CA ALA A 28 -10.10 8.03 -17.17
C ALA A 28 -9.78 7.86 -15.67
N ASP A 29 -10.65 7.22 -14.89
CA ASP A 29 -10.41 6.97 -13.45
C ASP A 29 -9.48 5.78 -13.18
N ILE A 30 -9.17 4.97 -14.19
CA ILE A 30 -8.31 3.77 -14.02
C ILE A 30 -6.83 4.12 -14.14
N GLU A 31 -6.47 5.07 -15.02
CA GLU A 31 -5.08 5.51 -15.15
C GLU A 31 -4.57 6.19 -13.88
N SER A 32 -5.35 7.08 -13.25
CA SER A 32 -4.95 7.73 -11.99
C SER A 32 -4.96 6.78 -10.78
N ASN A 33 -5.98 5.91 -10.66
CA ASN A 33 -6.12 5.00 -9.52
C ASN A 33 -5.08 3.86 -9.51
N SER A 34 -4.43 3.57 -10.65
CA SER A 34 -3.33 2.59 -10.72
C SER A 34 -1.95 3.23 -10.75
N GLN A 35 -1.86 4.55 -10.90
CA GLN A 35 -0.60 5.27 -10.83
C GLN A 35 -0.17 5.41 -9.37
N ILE A 36 1.07 5.03 -9.12
CA ILE A 36 1.70 5.16 -7.81
C ILE A 36 2.33 6.54 -7.81
N GLU A 37 1.69 7.50 -7.15
CA GLU A 37 2.33 8.78 -6.85
C GLU A 37 3.49 8.51 -5.90
N LYS A 38 4.71 8.59 -6.43
CA LYS A 38 5.91 8.49 -5.62
C LYS A 38 6.31 9.90 -5.23
N VAL A 39 6.29 10.22 -3.94
CA VAL A 39 7.23 11.22 -3.44
C VAL A 39 8.61 10.61 -3.63
N SER A 40 9.26 10.97 -4.73
CA SER A 40 10.60 10.51 -5.04
C SER A 40 11.59 11.21 -4.10
N ARG A 41 12.72 10.55 -3.84
CA ARG A 41 13.84 11.17 -3.12
C ARG A 41 14.22 12.54 -3.69
N ASP A 42 14.12 12.70 -5.01
CA ASP A 42 14.46 13.93 -5.72
C ASP A 42 13.47 15.07 -5.42
N ALA A 43 12.18 14.76 -5.25
CA ALA A 43 11.16 15.75 -4.89
C ALA A 43 11.44 16.41 -3.53
N LEU A 44 12.10 15.69 -2.61
CA LEU A 44 12.45 16.22 -1.29
C LEU A 44 13.59 17.25 -1.29
N PHE A 45 14.22 17.50 -2.44
CA PHE A 45 15.15 18.63 -2.60
C PHE A 45 14.45 19.96 -2.88
N GLU A 46 13.12 19.95 -3.00
CA GLU A 46 12.30 21.15 -3.18
C GLU A 46 11.55 21.47 -1.88
N SER A 47 11.70 22.69 -1.37
CA SER A 47 11.14 23.13 -0.08
C SER A 47 9.62 22.98 0.02
N GLU A 48 8.92 23.20 -1.10
CA GLU A 48 7.47 23.08 -1.20
C GLU A 48 6.96 21.65 -0.94
N ASN A 49 7.79 20.63 -1.19
CA ASN A 49 7.45 19.23 -0.97
C ASN A 49 7.75 18.75 0.47
N ILE A 50 8.27 19.63 1.34
CA ILE A 50 8.54 19.31 2.74
C ILE A 50 7.23 19.47 3.54
N GLU A 51 6.41 18.44 3.47
CA GLU A 51 5.13 18.34 4.16
C GLU A 51 5.05 17.05 4.99
N LEU A 52 4.25 17.08 6.05
CA LEU A 52 4.03 15.90 6.88
C LEU A 52 3.13 14.89 6.16
N PRO A 53 3.45 13.59 6.20
CA PRO A 53 2.58 12.56 5.65
C PRO A 53 1.24 12.55 6.41
N SER A 54 0.20 12.00 5.80
CA SER A 54 -1.05 11.77 6.52
C SER A 54 -0.90 10.63 7.54
N ASN A 55 -1.72 10.65 8.60
CA ASN A 55 -1.87 9.55 9.57
C ASN A 55 -0.59 9.10 10.32
N TYR A 56 0.45 9.93 10.38
CA TYR A 56 1.57 9.66 11.29
C TYR A 56 1.12 9.74 12.74
N ASP A 57 1.68 8.88 13.59
CA ASP A 57 1.48 8.92 15.03
C ASP A 57 2.82 8.73 15.73
N VAL A 58 3.26 9.80 16.40
CA VAL A 58 4.50 9.84 17.18
C VAL A 58 4.53 8.82 18.31
N LYS A 59 3.37 8.41 18.82
CA LYS A 59 3.23 7.42 19.89
C LYS A 59 3.20 5.99 19.37
N ALA A 60 3.00 5.81 18.06
CA ALA A 60 2.77 4.50 17.44
C ALA A 60 3.74 4.20 16.28
N PHE A 61 4.97 4.74 16.31
CA PHE A 61 6.04 4.41 15.35
C PHE A 61 6.60 2.97 15.46
N ASN A 62 5.80 2.03 15.97
CA ASN A 62 6.16 0.63 16.04
C ASN A 62 5.70 -0.07 14.76
N LYS A 63 6.36 -1.18 14.41
CA LYS A 63 5.85 -2.07 13.37
C LYS A 63 4.48 -2.60 13.78
N MET A 64 3.52 -2.47 12.88
CA MET A 64 2.26 -3.17 13.04
C MET A 64 2.46 -4.66 12.80
N SER A 65 1.98 -5.47 13.74
CA SER A 65 1.92 -6.93 13.59
C SER A 65 0.64 -7.31 12.84
N ILE A 66 0.80 -7.85 11.64
CA ILE A 66 -0.32 -8.11 10.73
C ILE A 66 -0.35 -9.54 10.22
N ALA A 67 -1.55 -10.06 9.95
CA ALA A 67 -1.74 -11.25 9.12
C ALA A 67 -2.52 -10.87 7.85
N ALA A 68 -2.00 -11.26 6.69
CA ALA A 68 -2.63 -10.97 5.41
C ALA A 68 -3.45 -12.18 4.92
N TYR A 69 -4.71 -11.93 4.56
CA TYR A 69 -5.62 -12.95 4.06
C TYR A 69 -6.15 -12.54 2.69
N VAL A 70 -6.16 -13.50 1.76
CA VAL A 70 -6.92 -13.37 0.51
C VAL A 70 -8.19 -14.18 0.68
N ASP A 71 -9.30 -13.51 0.95
CA ASP A 71 -10.61 -14.14 1.18
C ASP A 71 -11.11 -14.79 -0.11
N HIS A 72 -11.10 -14.03 -1.21
CA HIS A 72 -11.64 -14.48 -2.49
C HIS A 72 -10.80 -14.01 -3.67
N VAL A 73 -10.50 -14.94 -4.58
CA VAL A 73 -10.09 -14.64 -5.96
C VAL A 73 -11.21 -15.08 -6.89
N ARG A 74 -11.82 -14.14 -7.61
CA ARG A 74 -12.98 -14.40 -8.47
C ARG A 74 -12.77 -13.86 -9.87
N PHE A 75 -13.29 -14.56 -10.86
CA PHE A 75 -13.35 -14.03 -12.23
C PHE A 75 -14.59 -13.15 -12.41
N GLU A 76 -14.42 -12.03 -13.10
CA GLU A 76 -15.53 -11.23 -13.60
C GLU A 76 -16.39 -12.07 -14.57
N LYS A 77 -17.67 -11.72 -14.71
CA LYS A 77 -18.67 -12.52 -15.45
C LYS A 77 -18.22 -12.89 -16.86
N ASP A 78 -17.64 -11.94 -17.57
CA ASP A 78 -17.26 -12.06 -18.99
C ASP A 78 -15.76 -12.35 -19.19
N ALA A 79 -15.04 -12.64 -18.10
CA ALA A 79 -13.61 -12.91 -18.15
C ALA A 79 -13.30 -14.29 -18.77
N LYS A 80 -12.14 -14.39 -19.44
CA LYS A 80 -11.59 -15.69 -19.86
C LYS A 80 -11.15 -16.47 -18.62
N LYS A 81 -11.89 -17.52 -18.28
CA LYS A 81 -11.67 -18.28 -17.05
C LYS A 81 -10.47 -19.21 -17.18
N THR A 82 -9.74 -19.35 -16.07
CA THR A 82 -8.72 -20.37 -15.86
C THR A 82 -8.77 -20.83 -14.40
N GLN A 83 -7.92 -21.76 -14.01
CA GLN A 83 -7.71 -22.11 -12.61
C GLN A 83 -6.58 -21.25 -12.05
N ILE A 84 -6.80 -20.61 -10.91
CA ILE A 84 -5.76 -19.87 -10.20
C ILE A 84 -5.73 -20.40 -8.77
N ASP A 85 -4.53 -20.71 -8.32
CA ASP A 85 -4.30 -21.08 -6.93
C ASP A 85 -4.30 -19.83 -6.05
N ASN A 86 -5.31 -19.71 -5.18
CA ASN A 86 -5.43 -18.62 -4.23
C ASN A 86 -4.22 -18.55 -3.29
N GLY A 87 -3.61 -19.69 -2.96
CA GLY A 87 -2.44 -19.77 -2.09
C GLY A 87 -1.23 -19.03 -2.67
N ILE A 88 -1.05 -19.08 -4.00
CA ILE A 88 0.03 -18.33 -4.66
C ILE A 88 -0.19 -16.82 -4.50
N ILE A 89 -1.41 -16.33 -4.69
CA ILE A 89 -1.71 -14.90 -4.58
C ILE A 89 -1.60 -14.43 -3.12
N ALA A 90 -2.04 -15.25 -2.16
CA ALA A 90 -1.86 -14.96 -0.74
C ALA A 90 -0.38 -14.88 -0.36
N LYS A 91 0.44 -15.83 -0.81
CA LYS A 91 1.90 -15.80 -0.62
C LYS A 91 2.54 -14.57 -1.28
N LEU A 92 2.07 -14.15 -2.46
CA LEU A 92 2.52 -12.91 -3.10
C LEU A 92 2.21 -11.68 -2.24
N LEU A 93 1.00 -11.56 -1.70
CA LEU A 93 0.62 -10.46 -0.80
C LEU A 93 1.48 -10.43 0.47
N GLU A 94 1.63 -11.57 1.15
CA GLU A 94 2.48 -11.70 2.35
C GLU A 94 3.93 -11.28 2.05
N ASN A 95 4.49 -11.78 0.95
CA ASN A 95 5.86 -11.48 0.56
C ASN A 95 6.07 -10.00 0.21
N GLU A 96 5.14 -9.39 -0.54
CA GLU A 96 5.25 -7.97 -0.90
C GLU A 96 5.14 -7.07 0.35
N LEU A 97 4.24 -7.38 1.28
CA LEU A 97 4.15 -6.69 2.57
C LEU A 97 5.43 -6.87 3.40
N ALA A 98 5.95 -8.09 3.51
CA ALA A 98 7.17 -8.38 4.28
C ALA A 98 8.43 -7.75 3.67
N ARG A 99 8.47 -7.62 2.34
CA ARG A 99 9.57 -6.98 1.60
C ARG A 99 9.73 -5.51 1.96
N THR A 100 8.64 -4.82 2.32
CA THR A 100 8.69 -3.41 2.76
C THR A 100 9.46 -3.21 4.06
N LYS A 101 9.59 -4.26 4.88
CA LYS A 101 10.07 -4.21 6.26
C LYS A 101 9.26 -3.32 7.20
N ARG A 102 8.13 -2.73 6.76
CA ARG A 102 7.27 -1.86 7.57
C ARG A 102 6.35 -2.61 8.53
N TYR A 103 6.09 -3.88 8.22
CA TYR A 103 5.18 -4.72 8.97
C TYR A 103 5.92 -5.92 9.55
N GLU A 104 5.48 -6.37 10.72
CA GLU A 104 5.73 -7.72 11.17
C GLU A 104 4.63 -8.62 10.59
N VAL A 105 4.94 -9.29 9.48
CA VAL A 105 3.97 -10.14 8.77
C VAL A 105 3.98 -11.54 9.38
N LEU A 106 2.87 -11.91 10.02
CA LEU A 106 2.63 -13.25 10.52
C LEU A 106 2.02 -14.09 9.39
N THR A 107 2.85 -14.96 8.79
CA THR A 107 2.39 -15.85 7.72
C THR A 107 1.39 -16.86 8.25
N ARG A 108 0.36 -17.12 7.45
CA ARG A 108 -0.62 -18.20 7.69
C ARG A 108 -0.56 -19.26 6.59
N ASN A 109 0.37 -19.10 5.65
CA ASN A 109 0.54 -19.91 4.46
C ASN A 109 1.92 -20.61 4.47
N CYS A 110 2.31 -21.23 5.59
CA CYS A 110 3.60 -21.88 5.77
C CYS A 110 3.48 -23.39 5.97
N ASP A 111 3.27 -24.14 4.89
CA ASP A 111 3.17 -25.61 4.93
C ASP A 111 4.45 -26.25 5.51
N ALA A 112 5.62 -25.67 5.21
CA ALA A 112 6.90 -26.11 5.76
C ALA A 112 6.96 -25.95 7.29
N CYS A 113 6.34 -24.91 7.85
CA CYS A 113 6.28 -24.71 9.29
C CYS A 113 5.48 -25.83 9.96
N ASP A 114 4.35 -26.23 9.35
CA ASP A 114 3.52 -27.32 9.88
C ASP A 114 4.27 -28.67 9.84
N TYR A 115 5.04 -28.92 8.77
CA TYR A 115 5.89 -30.11 8.69
C TYR A 115 6.98 -30.12 9.76
N GLU A 116 7.64 -28.99 10.02
CA GLU A 116 8.65 -28.90 11.08
C GLU A 116 8.04 -29.10 12.48
N VAL A 117 6.84 -28.57 12.73
CA VAL A 117 6.11 -28.82 13.99
C VAL A 117 5.79 -30.30 14.15
N ALA A 118 5.28 -30.95 13.11
CA ALA A 118 5.00 -32.39 13.13
C ALA A 118 6.27 -33.22 13.33
N PHE A 119 7.35 -32.89 12.61
CA PHE A 119 8.65 -33.56 12.73
C PHE A 119 9.23 -33.43 14.15
N GLN A 120 9.09 -32.28 14.79
CA GLN A 120 9.51 -32.07 16.18
C GLN A 120 8.62 -32.80 17.18
N ALA A 121 7.30 -32.85 16.95
CA ALA A 121 6.37 -33.58 17.81
C ALA A 121 6.62 -35.10 17.76
N GLU A 122 7.02 -35.63 16.62
CA GLU A 122 7.41 -37.04 16.45
C GLU A 122 8.81 -37.34 17.04
N ASN A 123 9.72 -36.35 17.06
CA ASN A 123 11.09 -36.47 17.57
C ASN A 123 11.28 -35.75 18.93
N THR A 124 10.63 -36.24 19.99
CA THR A 124 10.76 -35.78 21.40
C THR A 124 12.17 -35.30 21.76
N VAL A 125 12.38 -33.98 21.70
CA VAL A 125 13.63 -33.21 21.94
C VAL A 125 14.35 -33.64 23.24
N GLU A 126 15.68 -33.90 23.31
CA GLU A 126 16.89 -33.07 23.05
C GLU A 126 18.01 -33.81 22.24
N GLU A 127 19.12 -33.20 21.75
CA GLU A 127 19.87 -31.99 22.21
C GLU A 127 20.31 -31.07 21.04
N GLY A 128 20.08 -29.76 21.19
CA GLY A 128 20.18 -28.69 20.16
C GLY A 128 18.86 -27.97 19.84
N SER A 129 17.88 -28.07 20.75
CA SER A 129 16.43 -27.90 20.57
C SER A 129 15.96 -26.54 20.02
N ILE A 130 15.34 -26.55 18.84
CA ILE A 130 14.47 -25.47 18.36
C ILE A 130 13.10 -25.68 19.01
N GLN A 131 12.75 -24.84 19.99
CA GLN A 131 11.37 -24.72 20.45
C GLN A 131 10.65 -23.76 19.49
N LEU A 132 9.66 -24.24 18.74
CA LEU A 132 8.72 -23.33 18.09
C LEU A 132 7.90 -22.65 19.20
N GLY A 133 8.01 -21.33 19.31
CA GLY A 133 7.20 -20.55 20.25
C GLY A 133 5.71 -20.64 19.92
N GLU A 134 4.86 -20.25 20.87
CA GLU A 134 3.42 -20.09 20.64
C GLU A 134 3.18 -19.19 19.41
N GLN A 135 2.31 -19.62 18.48
CA GLN A 135 2.00 -18.81 17.32
C GLN A 135 1.50 -17.44 17.77
N LEU A 136 2.14 -16.38 17.29
CA LEU A 136 1.75 -15.02 17.63
C LEU A 136 0.38 -14.71 17.02
N ASN A 137 -0.44 -13.99 17.78
CA ASN A 137 -1.68 -13.41 17.27
C ASN A 137 -1.37 -12.06 16.62
N PRO A 138 -1.94 -11.77 15.44
CA PRO A 138 -1.73 -10.47 14.80
C PRO A 138 -2.50 -9.41 15.58
N GLU A 139 -1.99 -8.19 15.59
CA GLU A 139 -2.74 -7.04 16.08
C GLU A 139 -3.83 -6.64 15.07
N TYR A 140 -3.52 -6.75 13.77
CA TYR A 140 -4.46 -6.44 12.69
C TYR A 140 -4.49 -7.51 11.60
N VAL A 141 -5.64 -7.65 10.96
CA VAL A 141 -5.82 -8.52 9.79
C VAL A 141 -6.01 -7.66 8.55
N PHE A 142 -5.21 -7.92 7.51
CA PHE A 142 -5.38 -7.34 6.18
C PHE A 142 -6.21 -8.31 5.35
N GLU A 143 -7.52 -8.07 5.27
CA GLU A 143 -8.44 -8.91 4.50
C GLU A 143 -8.57 -8.34 3.09
N THR A 144 -8.13 -9.10 2.10
CA THR A 144 -8.06 -8.71 0.69
C THR A 144 -8.94 -9.58 -0.19
N SER A 145 -9.68 -8.95 -1.10
CA SER A 145 -10.46 -9.61 -2.15
C SER A 145 -9.99 -9.16 -3.51
N ILE A 146 -9.92 -10.10 -4.46
CA ILE A 146 -9.38 -9.88 -5.80
C ILE A 146 -10.38 -10.37 -6.85
N ALA A 147 -10.78 -9.48 -7.74
CA ALA A 147 -11.53 -9.82 -8.94
C ALA A 147 -10.65 -9.68 -10.19
N LEU A 148 -10.75 -10.65 -11.10
CA LEU A 148 -9.90 -10.76 -12.30
C LEU A 148 -10.76 -10.75 -13.56
N GLY A 149 -10.42 -9.86 -14.49
CA GLY A 149 -11.20 -9.59 -15.70
C GLY A 149 -10.39 -9.67 -16.98
N THR A 150 -11.06 -9.83 -18.11
CA THR A 150 -10.46 -9.65 -19.45
C THR A 150 -11.36 -8.85 -20.36
N VAL A 151 -10.78 -7.99 -21.18
CA VAL A 151 -11.47 -7.33 -22.29
C VAL A 151 -10.76 -7.62 -23.60
N ILE A 152 -11.51 -8.05 -24.60
CA ILE A 152 -11.00 -8.27 -25.96
C ILE A 152 -11.49 -7.14 -26.85
N LYS A 153 -10.56 -6.38 -27.44
CA LYS A 153 -10.81 -5.34 -28.43
C LYS A 153 -10.41 -5.86 -29.82
N LYS A 154 -11.28 -5.69 -30.81
CA LYS A 154 -10.98 -6.05 -32.21
C LYS A 154 -10.45 -4.83 -32.93
N MET A 155 -9.22 -4.90 -33.43
CA MET A 155 -8.58 -3.86 -34.24
C MET A 155 -8.72 -4.20 -35.72
N SER A 156 -8.28 -3.28 -36.59
CA SER A 156 -8.34 -3.46 -38.05
C SER A 156 -7.46 -4.62 -38.55
N ASP A 157 -6.32 -4.83 -37.93
CA ASP A 157 -5.25 -5.74 -38.34
C ASP A 157 -4.96 -6.87 -37.33
N HIS A 158 -5.38 -6.69 -36.07
CA HIS A 158 -5.18 -7.67 -34.99
C HIS A 158 -6.31 -7.60 -33.95
N ASN A 159 -6.24 -8.43 -32.92
CA ASN A 159 -7.06 -8.29 -31.72
C ASN A 159 -6.15 -8.01 -30.53
N GLU A 160 -6.69 -7.33 -29.54
CA GLU A 160 -6.01 -7.02 -28.28
C GLU A 160 -6.79 -7.66 -27.13
N ILE A 161 -6.08 -8.27 -26.19
CA ILE A 161 -6.63 -8.72 -24.92
C ILE A 161 -5.99 -7.93 -23.79
N ILE A 162 -6.82 -7.35 -22.94
CA ILE A 162 -6.42 -6.58 -21.77
C ILE A 162 -6.84 -7.37 -20.54
N PHE A 163 -5.88 -7.65 -19.67
CA PHE A 163 -6.10 -8.29 -18.38
C PHE A 163 -6.35 -7.22 -17.32
N ARG A 164 -7.33 -7.46 -16.45
CA ARG A 164 -7.76 -6.51 -15.42
C ARG A 164 -7.73 -7.16 -14.04
N SER A 165 -7.40 -6.38 -13.04
CA SER A 165 -7.56 -6.74 -11.64
C SER A 165 -8.27 -5.62 -10.87
N LEU A 166 -9.13 -6.02 -9.94
CA LEU A 166 -9.76 -5.17 -8.94
C LEU A 166 -9.41 -5.75 -7.58
N VAL A 167 -8.66 -4.99 -6.78
CA VAL A 167 -8.25 -5.36 -5.43
C VAL A 167 -8.93 -4.45 -4.42
N THR A 168 -9.56 -5.05 -3.42
CA THR A 168 -10.16 -4.33 -2.29
C THR A 168 -9.60 -4.89 -1.00
N THR A 169 -9.14 -4.01 -0.11
CA THR A 169 -8.52 -4.42 1.14
C THR A 169 -9.01 -3.58 2.30
N LYS A 170 -9.23 -4.23 3.44
CA LYS A 170 -9.57 -3.59 4.71
C LYS A 170 -8.66 -4.11 5.82
N VAL A 171 -8.43 -3.24 6.80
CA VAL A 171 -7.71 -3.54 8.05
C VAL A 171 -8.73 -3.78 9.14
N VAL A 172 -8.65 -4.93 9.79
CA VAL A 172 -9.63 -5.40 10.77
C VAL A 172 -8.92 -5.71 12.08
N ASP A 173 -9.51 -5.30 13.21
CA ASP A 173 -9.14 -5.83 14.52
C ASP A 173 -9.71 -7.27 14.65
N PRO A 174 -8.86 -8.31 14.75
CA PRO A 174 -9.29 -9.70 14.77
C PRO A 174 -10.10 -10.06 16.03
N THR A 175 -9.93 -9.31 17.12
CA THR A 175 -10.62 -9.57 18.40
C THR A 175 -12.04 -9.05 18.37
N SER A 176 -12.24 -7.82 17.87
CA SER A 176 -13.56 -7.17 17.86
C SER A 176 -14.31 -7.31 16.53
N GLY A 177 -13.62 -7.67 15.44
CA GLY A 177 -14.15 -7.65 14.08
C GLY A 177 -14.36 -6.24 13.51
N LYS A 178 -13.90 -5.19 14.22
CA LYS A 178 -14.05 -3.80 13.78
C LYS A 178 -13.15 -3.51 12.59
N ILE A 179 -13.71 -2.92 11.54
CA ILE A 179 -12.93 -2.35 10.44
C ILE A 179 -12.27 -1.07 10.95
N ILE A 180 -10.94 -1.08 11.02
CA ILE A 180 -10.13 0.05 11.43
C ILE A 180 -9.92 1.01 10.26
N HIS A 181 -9.64 0.46 9.08
CA HIS A 181 -9.42 1.22 7.86
C HIS A 181 -9.85 0.40 6.64
N SER A 182 -10.25 1.07 5.56
CA SER A 182 -10.49 0.45 4.26
C SER A 182 -9.77 1.26 3.19
N PHE A 183 -8.95 0.58 2.41
CA PHE A 183 -8.27 1.21 1.28
C PHE A 183 -9.25 1.39 0.12
N GLU A 184 -9.04 2.44 -0.67
CA GLU A 184 -9.79 2.64 -1.90
C GLU A 184 -9.58 1.46 -2.86
N PRO A 185 -10.63 1.00 -3.58
CA PRO A 185 -10.51 -0.09 -4.53
C PRO A 185 -9.46 0.22 -5.61
N ILE A 186 -8.50 -0.68 -5.79
CA ILE A 186 -7.44 -0.56 -6.78
C ILE A 186 -7.89 -1.27 -8.05
N ARG A 187 -7.94 -0.54 -9.16
CA ARG A 187 -8.24 -1.08 -10.48
C ARG A 187 -6.99 -0.99 -11.34
N HIS A 188 -6.54 -2.11 -11.89
CA HIS A 188 -5.39 -2.13 -12.77
C HIS A 188 -5.72 -2.82 -14.09
N ASN A 189 -5.29 -2.20 -15.19
CA ASN A 189 -5.34 -2.78 -16.53
C ASN A 189 -3.90 -3.02 -17.00
N MET A 190 -3.61 -4.26 -17.35
CA MET A 190 -2.34 -4.61 -17.97
C MET A 190 -2.26 -3.99 -19.37
N PRO A 191 -1.05 -3.68 -19.87
CA PRO A 191 -0.83 -3.37 -21.28
C PRO A 191 -1.47 -4.42 -22.19
N ALA A 192 -2.09 -3.95 -23.28
CA ALA A 192 -2.78 -4.83 -24.22
C ALA A 192 -1.82 -5.85 -24.84
N LYS A 193 -2.16 -7.14 -24.73
CA LYS A 193 -1.44 -8.22 -25.40
C LYS A 193 -2.09 -8.47 -26.76
N ARG A 194 -1.30 -8.43 -27.84
CA ARG A 194 -1.79 -8.60 -29.22
C ARG A 194 -1.88 -10.07 -29.61
N PHE A 195 -2.94 -10.42 -30.32
CA PHE A 195 -3.10 -11.72 -30.95
C PHE A 195 -3.81 -11.62 -32.30
N PHE A 196 -3.48 -12.52 -33.21
CA PHE A 196 -4.03 -12.59 -34.54
C PHE A 196 -4.96 -13.79 -34.62
N ALA A 197 -6.21 -13.55 -35.03
CA ALA A 197 -7.19 -14.60 -35.26
C ALA A 197 -8.03 -14.27 -36.48
N MET A 198 -8.23 -15.24 -37.37
CA MET A 198 -9.03 -15.12 -38.58
C MET A 198 -10.06 -16.24 -38.59
N GLU A 199 -11.34 -15.90 -38.77
CA GLU A 199 -12.45 -16.87 -38.76
C GLU A 199 -12.46 -17.81 -37.55
N GLY A 200 -12.05 -17.31 -36.37
CA GLY A 200 -11.97 -18.10 -35.13
C GLY A 200 -10.71 -18.98 -35.00
N LYS A 201 -9.86 -19.04 -36.02
CA LYS A 201 -8.55 -19.71 -35.96
C LYS A 201 -7.48 -18.72 -35.50
N PHE A 202 -6.79 -19.07 -34.43
CA PHE A 202 -5.60 -18.34 -33.96
C PHE A 202 -4.45 -18.52 -34.95
N LEU A 203 -3.78 -17.42 -35.27
CA LEU A 203 -2.67 -17.37 -36.23
C LEU A 203 -1.33 -17.03 -35.56
N GLY A 204 -1.33 -16.31 -34.44
CA GLY A 204 -0.11 -15.95 -33.72
C GLY A 204 -0.32 -14.87 -32.66
N GLY A 205 0.73 -14.59 -31.87
CA GLY A 205 0.71 -13.63 -30.77
C GLY A 205 0.44 -14.28 -29.41
N PHE A 206 -0.17 -13.54 -28.48
CA PHE A 206 -0.53 -14.05 -27.16
C PHE A 206 -1.67 -15.07 -27.23
N ASP A 207 -1.47 -16.29 -26.74
CA ASP A 207 -2.46 -17.36 -26.86
C ASP A 207 -3.25 -17.55 -25.56
N TYR A 208 -4.32 -16.76 -25.41
CA TYR A 208 -5.23 -16.85 -24.26
C TYR A 208 -5.99 -18.18 -24.13
N ARG A 209 -5.85 -19.11 -25.09
CA ARG A 209 -6.45 -20.45 -25.03
C ARG A 209 -5.57 -21.41 -24.25
N LYS A 210 -4.26 -21.14 -24.16
CA LYS A 210 -3.33 -21.92 -23.34
C LYS A 210 -3.49 -21.49 -21.88
N GLN A 211 -3.86 -22.45 -21.03
CA GLN A 211 -4.15 -22.19 -19.63
C GLN A 211 -2.95 -21.58 -18.89
N ASN A 212 -1.73 -22.06 -19.16
CA ASN A 212 -0.53 -21.51 -18.51
C ASN A 212 -0.30 -20.04 -18.88
N GLU A 213 -0.40 -19.66 -20.15
CA GLU A 213 -0.25 -18.24 -20.57
C GLU A 213 -1.34 -17.35 -19.96
N LEU A 214 -2.56 -17.88 -19.85
CA LEU A 214 -3.69 -17.18 -19.24
C LEU A 214 -3.50 -17.00 -17.72
N GLN A 215 -3.02 -18.03 -17.02
CA GLN A 215 -2.72 -17.98 -15.59
C GLN A 215 -1.63 -16.97 -15.27
N GLU A 216 -0.52 -17.00 -16.00
CA GLU A 216 0.59 -16.07 -15.78
C GLU A 216 0.15 -14.61 -16.02
N ALA A 217 -0.66 -14.34 -17.05
CA ALA A 217 -1.18 -13.00 -17.29
C ALA A 217 -2.09 -12.50 -16.15
N TYR A 218 -2.90 -13.37 -15.53
CA TYR A 218 -3.70 -12.99 -14.37
C TYR A 218 -2.88 -12.82 -13.09
N LYS A 219 -1.86 -13.66 -12.87
CA LYS A 219 -0.92 -13.50 -11.75
C LYS A 219 -0.19 -12.17 -11.86
N GLU A 220 0.26 -11.81 -13.06
CA GLU A 220 0.89 -10.52 -13.36
C GLU A 220 -0.05 -9.35 -13.03
N ALA A 221 -1.31 -9.41 -13.46
CA ALA A 221 -2.32 -8.40 -13.17
C ALA A 221 -2.63 -8.28 -11.66
N ALA A 222 -2.73 -9.41 -10.95
CA ALA A 222 -2.93 -9.43 -9.51
C ALA A 222 -1.72 -8.86 -8.76
N GLN A 223 -0.51 -9.27 -9.14
CA GLN A 223 0.74 -8.80 -8.54
C GLN A 223 0.89 -7.28 -8.67
N LYS A 224 0.63 -6.70 -9.84
CA LYS A 224 0.70 -5.24 -10.00
C LYS A 224 -0.29 -4.49 -9.12
N ALA A 225 -1.52 -4.97 -8.97
CA ALA A 225 -2.47 -4.34 -8.05
C ALA A 225 -2.08 -4.53 -6.57
N ILE A 226 -1.51 -5.68 -6.19
CA ILE A 226 -0.97 -5.90 -4.85
C ILE A 226 0.19 -4.96 -4.56
N GLN A 227 1.09 -4.73 -5.52
CA GLN A 227 2.18 -3.77 -5.36
C GLN A 227 1.69 -2.34 -5.14
N VAL A 228 0.63 -1.92 -5.85
CA VAL A 228 -0.04 -0.63 -5.61
C VAL A 228 -0.63 -0.59 -4.19
N LEU A 229 -1.29 -1.66 -3.76
CA LEU A 229 -1.84 -1.77 -2.40
C LEU A 229 -0.75 -1.60 -1.34
N VAL A 230 0.38 -2.31 -1.51
CA VAL A 230 1.50 -2.25 -0.57
C VAL A 230 2.08 -0.84 -0.49
N ASN A 231 2.18 -0.10 -1.60
CA ASN A 231 2.59 1.30 -1.53
C ASN A 231 1.59 2.16 -0.76
N ARG A 232 0.28 2.03 -1.05
CA ARG A 232 -0.76 2.76 -0.31
C ARG A 232 -0.73 2.49 1.18
N THR A 233 -0.42 1.25 1.57
CA THR A 233 -0.32 0.91 2.99
C THR A 233 0.92 1.56 3.62
N MET A 234 2.06 1.59 2.91
CA MET A 234 3.26 2.30 3.35
C MET A 234 3.02 3.81 3.54
N ASP A 235 2.25 4.44 2.64
CA ASP A 235 1.94 5.86 2.73
C ASP A 235 0.95 6.17 3.85
N TYR A 236 -0.01 5.26 4.08
CA TYR A 236 -1.00 5.41 5.16
C TYR A 236 -0.40 5.14 6.55
N TYR A 237 0.58 4.24 6.65
CA TYR A 237 1.28 3.91 7.90
C TYR A 237 2.76 4.31 7.80
N PRO A 238 3.07 5.60 7.92
CA PRO A 238 4.45 6.07 7.93
C PRO A 238 5.16 5.64 9.21
N VAL A 239 6.46 5.40 9.11
CA VAL A 239 7.32 5.01 10.23
C VAL A 239 8.16 6.20 10.65
N GLY A 240 8.48 6.31 11.94
CA GLY A 240 9.18 7.48 12.43
C GLY A 240 10.02 7.20 13.66
N GLY A 241 10.72 8.23 14.11
CA GLY A 241 11.53 8.17 15.32
C GLY A 241 11.99 9.56 15.73
N ARG A 242 12.40 9.69 16.98
CA ARG A 242 12.94 10.93 17.52
C ARG A 242 14.39 11.11 17.08
N VAL A 243 14.70 12.33 16.66
CA VAL A 243 16.07 12.76 16.42
C VAL A 243 16.79 12.92 17.77
N THR A 244 17.86 12.17 17.96
CA THR A 244 18.60 12.10 19.23
C THR A 244 19.94 12.84 19.21
N ASN A 245 20.46 13.07 18.01
CA ASN A 245 21.70 13.83 17.82
C ASN A 245 21.68 14.54 16.47
N PHE A 246 22.38 15.66 16.39
CA PHE A 246 22.55 16.42 15.16
C PHE A 246 23.97 17.01 15.09
N ARG A 247 24.61 16.88 13.92
CA ARG A 247 25.92 17.47 13.64
C ARG A 247 26.15 17.59 12.13
N ASN A 248 26.44 18.79 11.66
CA ASN A 248 26.87 19.07 10.28
C ASN A 248 25.93 18.46 9.21
N GLY A 249 24.62 18.69 9.34
CA GLY A 249 23.62 18.14 8.41
C GLY A 249 23.37 16.63 8.53
N ARG A 250 23.99 15.96 9.51
CA ARG A 250 23.73 14.56 9.85
C ARG A 250 22.98 14.47 11.16
N PHE A 251 22.09 13.49 11.26
CA PHE A 251 21.33 13.25 12.47
C PHE A 251 21.36 11.77 12.87
N ALA A 252 21.12 11.50 14.14
CA ALA A 252 20.86 10.17 14.66
C ALA A 252 19.38 10.07 15.06
N ILE A 253 18.79 8.91 14.87
CA ILE A 253 17.38 8.63 15.17
C ILE A 253 17.28 7.38 16.06
N ASP A 254 16.33 7.36 16.99
CA ASP A 254 16.05 6.23 17.90
C ASP A 254 15.12 5.16 17.28
N ALA A 255 14.97 5.17 15.96
CA ALA A 255 14.21 4.19 15.21
C ALA A 255 15.04 3.60 14.07
N GLY A 256 14.86 2.32 13.82
CA GLY A 256 15.62 1.55 12.86
C GLY A 256 14.78 0.49 12.16
N ILE A 257 15.41 -0.62 11.81
CA ILE A 257 14.78 -1.74 11.12
C ILE A 257 13.61 -2.27 11.96
N ASP A 258 13.73 -2.30 13.29
CA ASP A 258 12.70 -2.86 14.17
C ASP A 258 11.45 -1.96 14.26
N GLN A 259 11.57 -0.68 13.96
CA GLN A 259 10.47 0.28 13.84
C GLN A 259 9.91 0.37 12.41
N GLY A 260 10.51 -0.35 11.47
CA GLY A 260 10.01 -0.47 10.09
C GLY A 260 10.69 0.44 9.08
N PHE A 261 11.80 1.09 9.44
CA PHE A 261 12.62 1.80 8.45
C PHE A 261 13.26 0.82 7.46
N ALA A 262 13.08 1.11 6.17
CA ALA A 262 13.85 0.50 5.09
C ALA A 262 15.18 1.25 4.83
N THR A 263 16.07 0.62 4.08
CA THR A 263 17.35 1.23 3.68
C THR A 263 17.13 2.50 2.85
N LYS A 264 17.85 3.58 3.16
CA LYS A 264 17.74 4.90 2.49
C LYS A 264 16.29 5.38 2.39
N GLN A 265 15.57 5.30 3.50
CA GLN A 265 14.17 5.75 3.55
C GLN A 265 14.15 7.29 3.54
N PRO A 266 13.46 7.93 2.56
CA PRO A 266 13.22 9.36 2.59
C PRO A 266 12.37 9.74 3.81
N VAL A 267 12.69 10.86 4.43
CA VAL A 267 12.02 11.38 5.63
C VAL A 267 11.81 12.88 5.58
N VAL A 268 10.77 13.33 6.28
CA VAL A 268 10.58 14.73 6.68
C VAL A 268 10.86 14.83 8.17
N LEU A 269 11.67 15.83 8.53
CA LEU A 269 11.94 16.19 9.91
C LEU A 269 10.94 17.27 10.32
N PHE A 270 10.42 17.16 11.53
CA PHE A 270 9.49 18.14 12.09
C PHE A 270 9.77 18.41 13.56
N LEU A 271 9.52 19.66 13.97
CA LEU A 271 9.46 20.06 15.36
C LEU A 271 8.06 19.74 15.90
N SER A 272 7.98 19.06 17.04
CA SER A 272 6.74 18.86 17.77
C SER A 272 6.74 19.74 19.01
N ASP A 273 5.91 20.79 18.99
CA ASP A 273 5.78 21.77 20.07
C ASP A 273 4.32 21.93 20.48
N ASP A 274 3.99 21.54 21.72
CA ASP A 274 2.65 21.65 22.33
C ASP A 274 1.46 21.22 21.43
N GLY A 275 1.65 20.19 20.61
CA GLY A 275 0.62 19.62 19.72
C GLY A 275 0.56 20.27 18.33
N LEU A 276 1.47 21.20 18.04
CA LEU A 276 1.75 21.69 16.70
C LEU A 276 2.98 20.97 16.15
N ASP A 277 2.80 20.27 15.04
CA ASP A 277 3.88 19.59 14.33
C ASP A 277 4.25 20.41 13.09
N ILE A 278 5.46 20.96 13.10
CA ILE A 278 5.96 21.91 12.09
C ILE A 278 7.04 21.23 11.24
N PRO A 279 6.81 20.99 9.93
CA PRO A 279 7.84 20.45 9.05
C PRO A 279 8.99 21.45 8.90
N ILE A 280 10.23 21.01 9.16
CA ILE A 280 11.41 21.89 9.18
C ILE A 280 12.45 21.54 8.14
N ALA A 281 12.50 20.29 7.68
CA ALA A 281 13.54 19.82 6.76
C ALA A 281 13.19 18.47 6.13
N SER A 282 13.95 18.12 5.10
CA SER A 282 13.92 16.79 4.48
C SER A 282 15.27 16.08 4.61
N GLY A 283 15.26 14.76 4.45
CA GLY A 283 16.48 13.97 4.42
C GLY A 283 16.23 12.50 4.11
N GLU A 284 17.24 11.70 4.36
CA GLU A 284 17.17 10.24 4.28
C GLU A 284 17.71 9.59 5.54
N VAL A 285 17.13 8.46 5.92
CA VAL A 285 17.58 7.63 7.04
C VAL A 285 18.17 6.33 6.51
N THR A 286 19.36 6.01 7.02
CA THR A 286 19.94 4.67 6.94
C THR A 286 19.76 3.98 8.29
N PRO A 287 18.89 2.96 8.39
CA PRO A 287 18.59 2.30 9.66
C PRO A 287 19.68 1.30 10.07
N LYS A 288 19.82 1.14 11.38
CA LYS A 288 20.41 -0.01 12.10
C LYS A 288 19.25 -0.79 12.73
N THR A 289 19.52 -1.85 13.51
CA THR A 289 18.46 -2.63 14.18
C THR A 289 17.52 -1.74 15.03
N ASN A 290 18.07 -1.04 16.04
CA ASN A 290 17.32 -0.26 17.04
C ASN A 290 17.60 1.25 17.00
N GLY A 291 17.82 1.79 15.81
CA GLY A 291 18.16 3.19 15.62
C GLY A 291 18.68 3.43 14.22
N GLY A 292 19.18 4.61 13.93
CA GLY A 292 19.66 4.94 12.60
C GLY A 292 20.51 6.19 12.56
N SER A 293 21.05 6.45 11.38
CA SER A 293 21.70 7.71 11.05
C SER A 293 21.12 8.25 9.77
N GLY A 294 20.85 9.54 9.72
CA GLY A 294 20.35 10.21 8.54
C GLY A 294 21.21 11.38 8.07
N VAL A 295 20.97 11.77 6.83
CA VAL A 295 21.59 12.91 6.16
C VAL A 295 20.47 13.81 5.71
N MET A 296 20.55 15.09 6.06
CA MET A 296 19.61 16.11 5.59
C MET A 296 19.87 16.44 4.12
N PHE A 297 18.80 16.67 3.37
CA PHE A 297 18.88 17.18 2.00
C PHE A 297 18.84 18.70 2.02
N ILE A 298 17.72 19.26 2.44
CA ILE A 298 17.51 20.71 2.55
C ILE A 298 16.70 21.03 3.82
N TRP A 299 16.82 22.29 4.25
CA TRP A 299 15.88 22.88 5.22
C TRP A 299 14.67 23.42 4.47
N LYS A 300 13.53 23.52 5.14
CA LYS A 300 12.38 24.24 4.59
C LYS A 300 12.74 25.72 4.47
N GLU A 301 12.65 26.21 3.24
CA GLU A 301 12.89 27.61 2.86
C GLU A 301 11.64 28.45 3.12
N ASP A 302 11.84 29.75 3.33
CA ASP A 302 10.78 30.74 3.61
C ASP A 302 9.89 30.42 4.83
N ASP A 303 10.39 29.60 5.75
CA ASP A 303 9.71 29.21 6.99
C ASP A 303 10.51 29.68 8.23
N LEU A 304 9.91 30.59 9.00
CA LEU A 304 10.55 31.22 10.15
C LEU A 304 10.89 30.23 11.27
N ASP A 305 10.05 29.22 11.46
CA ASP A 305 10.23 28.19 12.49
C ASP A 305 11.37 27.25 12.08
N ALA A 306 11.43 26.85 10.80
CA ALA A 306 12.53 26.06 10.26
C ALA A 306 13.88 26.79 10.39
N ASP A 307 13.93 28.09 10.10
CA ASP A 307 15.13 28.92 10.21
C ASP A 307 15.62 29.09 11.65
N ASP A 308 14.69 29.26 12.60
CA ASP A 308 15.01 29.34 14.02
C ASP A 308 15.53 28.00 14.56
N VAL A 309 14.85 26.91 14.20
CA VAL A 309 15.28 25.54 14.56
C VAL A 309 16.67 25.27 13.99
N LYS A 310 16.94 25.58 12.72
CA LYS A 310 18.25 25.41 12.10
C LYS A 310 19.36 26.09 12.91
N LYS A 311 19.20 27.38 13.22
CA LYS A 311 20.20 28.15 13.99
C LYS A 311 20.45 27.54 15.37
N LYS A 312 19.38 27.16 16.08
CA LYS A 312 19.49 26.58 17.43
C LYS A 312 20.09 25.17 17.40
N LEU A 313 19.73 24.37 16.40
CA LEU A 313 20.24 23.01 16.22
C LEU A 313 21.72 23.03 15.83
N GLU A 314 22.17 23.95 14.98
CA GLU A 314 23.58 24.13 14.64
C GLU A 314 24.41 24.65 15.82
N ALA A 315 23.85 25.55 16.64
CA ALA A 315 24.55 26.12 17.80
C ALA A 315 24.64 25.15 19.00
N MET A 316 23.59 24.38 19.26
CA MET A 316 23.47 23.58 20.50
C MET A 316 23.44 22.05 20.25
N GLY A 317 23.16 21.61 19.02
CA GLY A 317 23.10 20.20 18.63
C GLY A 317 22.27 19.35 19.58
N LYS A 318 22.93 18.37 20.21
CA LYS A 318 22.31 17.45 21.18
C LYS A 318 21.60 18.15 22.33
N ASP A 319 22.10 19.29 22.81
CA ASP A 319 21.48 19.97 23.96
C ASP A 319 20.15 20.63 23.59
N TYR A 320 19.97 21.05 22.34
CA TYR A 320 18.67 21.47 21.84
C TYR A 320 17.68 20.30 21.78
N LEU A 321 18.11 19.16 21.24
CA LEU A 321 17.29 17.93 21.10
C LEU A 321 16.89 17.29 22.43
N LYS A 322 17.60 17.58 23.53
CA LYS A 322 17.17 17.17 24.88
C LYS A 322 15.94 17.95 25.35
N ARG A 323 15.84 19.22 24.98
CA ARG A 323 14.78 20.14 25.43
C ARG A 323 13.59 20.19 24.47
N ASN A 324 13.85 20.00 23.19
CA ASN A 324 12.86 20.08 22.12
C ASN A 324 12.74 18.74 21.41
N LYS A 325 11.54 18.42 20.94
CA LYS A 325 11.25 17.15 20.29
C LYS A 325 11.27 17.35 18.78
N ILE A 326 12.34 16.90 18.14
CA ILE A 326 12.37 16.77 16.69
C ILE A 326 12.18 15.31 16.34
N TYR A 327 11.30 15.02 15.40
CA TYR A 327 11.06 13.70 14.86
C TYR A 327 11.42 13.67 13.38
N ALA A 328 11.73 12.48 12.89
CA ALA A 328 11.81 12.19 11.47
C ALA A 328 10.75 11.13 11.15
N VAL A 329 9.94 11.39 10.14
CA VAL A 329 8.86 10.50 9.68
C VAL A 329 9.07 10.15 8.21
N SER A 330 8.85 8.90 7.86
CA SER A 330 9.03 8.40 6.51
C SER A 330 7.98 8.97 5.57
N VAL A 331 8.44 9.32 4.37
CA VAL A 331 7.59 9.75 3.27
C VAL A 331 7.97 8.96 2.02
N GLY A 332 6.95 8.62 1.23
CA GLY A 332 7.11 7.83 0.01
C GLY A 332 7.85 6.50 0.19
N THR A 333 8.37 6.01 -0.93
CA THR A 333 9.04 4.70 -1.03
C THR A 333 10.57 4.84 -1.05
N PRO A 334 11.32 3.90 -0.46
CA PRO A 334 12.79 3.85 -0.56
C PRO A 334 13.32 3.85 -2.00
N GLU A 335 14.56 4.34 -2.20
CA GLU A 335 15.21 4.41 -3.53
C GLU A 335 15.31 3.04 -4.23
N ASP A 336 15.57 1.97 -3.47
CA ASP A 336 15.70 0.61 -4.00
C ASP A 336 14.35 -0.10 -4.18
N TRP A 337 13.23 0.56 -3.87
CA TRP A 337 11.90 0.00 -4.06
C TRP A 337 11.50 -0.01 -5.54
N LYS A 338 11.87 -1.12 -6.20
CA LYS A 338 11.44 -1.44 -7.57
C LYS A 338 10.17 -2.28 -7.54
N LEU A 339 9.23 -1.94 -8.42
CA LEU A 339 7.92 -2.58 -8.63
C LEU A 339 7.98 -3.57 -9.79
#